data_AF-A0A7Z0Q192-F1
#
_entry.id   AF-A0A7Z0Q192-F1
#
_cell.length_a   1.000
_cell.length_b   1.000
_cell.length_c   1.000
_cell.angle_alpha   90.00
_cell.angle_beta   90.00
_cell.angle_gamma   90.00
#
_symmetry.space_group_name_H-M   'P 1'
#
loop_
_entity.id
_entity.type
_entity.pdbx_description
1 polymer ?
#
loop_
_entity_poly.entity_id
_entity_poly.type
_entity_poly.pdbx_seq_one_letter_code
_entity_poly.pdbx_strand_id
1 'polypeptide(L)'
;MRLPLLRPWAWALASLAATASLVFTTLDPRADAATATLPAAAVQAVAASTVEDEGADCPVGSTPSGSSSLLPDPFKRIDGTRVTSKADWRCRRAEIRELAERTVYGQKPAKPTVTGTVSGGNITVNVSDQGRSASFSAKVELPSGTGPFPAVIVIGGLGADTATIKAAGAAVINYDPLAVGREGTARTNKQGAFYTLYGNTSSTGLLMAWSWGVSRIIDVVQQSGGSVLRGDSLGVTGCSRYGKGAFVAGAFDQRIALTMPVESGTGGAPILRGVNGESGAQPLSSAYGEQPWLGDAFGSSTSSPDNLPVDTHQMIGMIAPRGLFLMENPHVDWLAARSGSVAALGGAEVYKALGAQSAISYWSDVQDGTHCASRTEWRTPMQQSINAFLKNSGSGPGVFRVASAKAGSLSGWRDWTTPTLADGGTSGGTTSGTTSGTTTGTTAGTSAGTTTGTTAGTSAGTTTGTTAGTTSGTTSGTTSGSTGGTPGAGCSAAHRTVNSWPGGHQGEVTVRNDGASSISGWSVGMTLASGQTVTSL
;
A
#
# COMPACT_ATOMS: atom_id res chain seq x y z
N MET A 1 23.37 76.22 -49.10
CA MET A 1 22.28 76.99 -49.73
C MET A 1 21.12 77.04 -48.73
N ARG A 2 20.87 78.23 -48.17
CA ARG A 2 19.74 78.66 -47.30
C ARG A 2 19.35 77.83 -46.04
N LEU A 3 19.80 78.33 -44.88
CA LEU A 3 19.02 78.48 -43.62
C LEU A 3 18.10 79.74 -43.74
N PRO A 4 17.22 80.14 -42.78
CA PRO A 4 16.64 79.53 -41.55
C PRO A 4 15.09 79.81 -41.43
N LEU A 5 14.49 79.57 -40.24
CA LEU A 5 13.57 80.45 -39.45
C LEU A 5 12.73 79.58 -38.47
N LEU A 6 13.05 79.57 -37.16
CA LEU A 6 12.52 80.38 -36.04
C LEU A 6 11.23 79.83 -35.37
N ARG A 7 11.34 79.59 -34.04
CA ARG A 7 10.32 79.40 -32.98
C ARG A 7 9.41 80.65 -32.83
N PRO A 8 8.49 80.83 -31.84
CA PRO A 8 7.96 79.96 -30.76
C PRO A 8 6.40 80.03 -30.62
N TRP A 9 5.79 79.34 -29.63
CA TRP A 9 4.91 79.93 -28.59
C TRP A 9 4.24 78.87 -27.72
N ALA A 10 4.38 79.05 -26.41
CA ALA A 10 3.66 78.36 -25.37
C ALA A 10 2.42 79.18 -25.00
N TRP A 11 1.26 78.52 -24.85
CA TRP A 11 0.16 79.01 -24.01
C TRP A 11 -0.47 77.81 -23.29
N ALA A 12 -0.44 77.88 -21.97
CA ALA A 12 -1.24 77.06 -21.08
C ALA A 12 -2.68 77.59 -21.10
N LEU A 13 -3.66 76.69 -21.13
CA LEU A 13 -5.01 76.97 -20.66
C LEU A 13 -5.57 75.71 -20.00
N ALA A 14 -5.77 75.83 -18.69
CA ALA A 14 -6.53 74.89 -17.88
C ALA A 14 -8.02 75.04 -18.20
N SER A 15 -8.74 73.92 -18.27
CA SER A 15 -10.20 73.91 -18.15
C SER A 15 -10.60 72.62 -17.44
N LEU A 16 -11.10 72.76 -16.22
CA LEU A 16 -11.81 71.73 -15.47
C LEU A 16 -13.14 71.43 -16.18
N ALA A 17 -13.42 70.16 -16.44
CA ALA A 17 -14.79 69.66 -16.53
C ALA A 17 -14.80 68.21 -15.99
N ALA A 18 -15.66 67.99 -15.00
CA ALA A 18 -15.76 66.77 -14.23
C ALA A 18 -16.63 65.71 -14.91
N THR A 19 -16.36 64.45 -14.54
CA THR A 19 -17.22 63.25 -14.57
C THR A 19 -17.65 62.69 -15.93
N ALA A 20 -17.13 61.51 -16.28
CA ALA A 20 -17.81 60.22 -16.05
C ALA A 20 -16.92 59.05 -16.50
N SER A 21 -16.78 58.07 -15.62
CA SER A 21 -15.94 56.87 -15.74
C SER A 21 -16.35 55.97 -16.90
N LEU A 22 -15.36 55.47 -17.66
CA LEU A 22 -15.38 54.19 -18.38
C LEU A 22 -13.92 53.80 -18.64
N VAL A 23 -13.35 53.02 -17.72
CA VAL A 23 -12.01 52.45 -17.87
C VAL A 23 -12.13 51.24 -18.83
N PHE A 24 -11.62 51.39 -20.05
CA PHE A 24 -11.16 50.24 -20.83
C PHE A 24 -9.69 50.01 -20.48
N THR A 25 -9.42 49.05 -19.60
CA THR A 25 -8.05 48.55 -19.41
C THR A 25 -7.66 47.69 -20.60
N THR A 26 -6.80 48.22 -21.46
CA THR A 26 -5.94 47.41 -22.33
C THR A 26 -5.01 46.58 -21.45
N LEU A 27 -5.15 45.26 -21.49
CA LEU A 27 -4.26 44.32 -20.79
C LEU A 27 -2.90 44.27 -21.52
N ASP A 28 -1.89 44.86 -20.89
CA ASP A 28 -0.48 44.69 -21.21
C ASP A 28 0.02 43.41 -20.49
N PRO A 29 0.53 42.38 -21.18
CA PRO A 29 0.89 41.12 -20.54
C PRO A 29 2.37 41.15 -20.12
N ARG A 30 2.71 41.90 -19.08
CA ARG A 30 4.00 41.75 -18.37
C ARG A 30 3.85 41.97 -16.87
N ALA A 31 4.44 41.04 -16.12
CA ALA A 31 4.59 40.98 -14.66
C ALA A 31 3.33 40.57 -13.86
N ASP A 32 3.28 39.30 -13.47
CA ASP A 32 3.31 38.91 -12.06
C ASP A 32 3.39 37.38 -11.93
N ALA A 33 4.60 36.89 -11.66
CA ALA A 33 4.79 35.57 -11.05
C ALA A 33 4.42 35.69 -9.57
N ALA A 34 3.12 35.79 -9.28
CA ALA A 34 2.60 35.79 -7.92
C ALA A 34 2.69 34.37 -7.36
N THR A 35 3.46 34.23 -6.28
CA THR A 35 3.41 33.07 -5.39
C THR A 35 2.02 33.01 -4.76
N ALA A 36 1.11 32.25 -5.37
CA ALA A 36 -0.18 31.97 -4.77
C ALA A 36 0.02 31.11 -3.52
N THR A 37 0.07 31.74 -2.35
CA THR A 37 -0.07 31.07 -1.06
C THR A 37 -1.57 30.90 -0.79
N LEU A 38 -2.08 29.69 -1.04
CA LEU A 38 -3.43 29.31 -0.64
C LEU A 38 -3.49 29.24 0.90
N PRO A 39 -4.62 29.59 1.54
CA PRO A 39 -4.78 29.44 2.97
C PRO A 39 -4.72 27.95 3.31
N ALA A 40 -3.73 27.56 4.13
CA ALA A 40 -3.58 26.20 4.61
C ALA A 40 -4.68 25.89 5.61
N ALA A 41 -5.78 25.27 5.16
CA ALA A 41 -6.51 24.39 6.07
C ALA A 41 -5.53 23.30 6.48
N ALA A 42 -5.25 23.19 7.79
CA ALA A 42 -4.41 22.13 8.33
C ALA A 42 -5.11 20.78 8.12
N VAL A 43 -4.94 20.18 6.95
CA VAL A 43 -5.30 18.80 6.71
C VAL A 43 -4.26 17.97 7.46
N GLN A 44 -4.71 17.31 8.52
CA GLN A 44 -3.91 16.36 9.27
C GLN A 44 -3.41 15.29 8.28
N ALA A 45 -2.10 15.00 8.33
CA ALA A 45 -1.53 13.94 7.52
C ALA A 45 -2.34 12.65 7.73
N VAL A 46 -2.87 12.09 6.63
CA VAL A 46 -3.57 10.81 6.68
C VAL A 46 -2.52 9.74 6.93
N ALA A 47 -2.71 8.94 7.98
CA ALA A 47 -1.82 7.83 8.28
C ALA A 47 -1.76 6.86 7.10
N ALA A 48 -0.58 6.27 6.85
CA ALA A 48 -0.46 5.21 5.86
C ALA A 48 -1.36 4.02 6.20
N SER A 49 -1.72 3.25 5.18
CA SER A 49 -2.55 2.07 5.38
C SER A 49 -1.82 1.03 6.22
N THR A 50 -2.57 0.21 6.95
CA THR A 50 -2.04 -0.97 7.63
C THR A 50 -1.88 -2.16 6.68
N VAL A 51 -2.46 -2.08 5.47
CA VAL A 51 -2.40 -3.13 4.45
C VAL A 51 -1.73 -2.61 3.18
N GLU A 52 -1.13 -3.51 2.41
CA GLU A 52 -0.40 -3.18 1.17
C GLU A 52 -1.34 -2.62 0.09
N ASP A 53 -2.55 -3.20 -0.02
CA ASP A 53 -3.58 -2.77 -0.95
C ASP A 53 -4.98 -2.80 -0.31
N GLU A 54 -5.53 -1.64 0.02
CA GLU A 54 -6.89 -1.54 0.56
C GLU A 54 -7.98 -1.83 -0.47
N GLY A 55 -7.65 -1.87 -1.77
CA GLY A 55 -8.59 -2.07 -2.87
C GLY A 55 -8.61 -3.50 -3.43
N ALA A 56 -7.97 -4.46 -2.77
CA ALA A 56 -7.82 -5.83 -3.27
C ALA A 56 -9.15 -6.58 -3.49
N ASP A 57 -10.24 -6.15 -2.85
CA ASP A 57 -11.62 -6.62 -3.01
C ASP A 57 -12.40 -5.92 -4.14
N CYS A 58 -11.86 -4.83 -4.70
CA CYS A 58 -12.54 -4.10 -5.76
C CYS A 58 -12.47 -4.89 -7.08
N PRO A 59 -13.61 -5.09 -7.78
CA PRO A 59 -13.58 -5.75 -9.08
C PRO A 59 -12.86 -4.86 -10.10
N VAL A 60 -11.93 -5.45 -10.85
CA VAL A 60 -11.25 -4.77 -11.96
C VAL A 60 -11.62 -5.43 -13.27
N GLY A 61 -12.18 -4.65 -14.19
CA GLY A 61 -12.56 -5.10 -15.53
C GLY A 61 -11.38 -5.44 -16.44
N SER A 62 -11.69 -5.78 -17.69
CA SER A 62 -10.69 -6.00 -18.74
C SER A 62 -9.96 -4.69 -19.08
N THR A 63 -8.73 -4.81 -19.59
CA THR A 63 -7.97 -3.67 -20.10
C THR A 63 -8.75 -2.98 -21.21
N PRO A 64 -9.07 -1.68 -21.10
CA PRO A 64 -9.78 -0.98 -22.17
C PRO A 64 -8.86 -0.81 -23.38
N SER A 65 -9.43 -0.97 -24.57
CA SER A 65 -8.77 -0.69 -25.85
C SER A 65 -9.05 0.74 -26.28
N GLY A 66 -8.07 1.41 -26.88
CA GLY A 66 -8.24 2.73 -27.45
C GLY A 66 -6.91 3.44 -27.66
N SER A 67 -6.96 4.60 -28.30
CA SER A 67 -5.81 5.47 -28.47
C SER A 67 -6.24 6.90 -28.17
N SER A 68 -5.47 7.60 -27.34
CA SER A 68 -5.72 9.00 -26.98
C SER A 68 -4.40 9.71 -26.68
N SER A 69 -4.20 10.87 -27.31
CA SER A 69 -3.10 11.78 -27.02
C SER A 69 -3.30 12.54 -25.70
N LEU A 70 -4.54 12.67 -25.22
CA LEU A 70 -4.84 13.18 -23.88
C LEU A 70 -4.52 12.13 -22.82
N LEU A 71 -4.19 12.60 -21.62
CA LEU A 71 -3.99 11.77 -20.44
C LEU A 71 -5.30 11.08 -20.02
N PRO A 72 -5.28 9.81 -19.60
CA PRO A 72 -6.45 9.12 -19.09
C PRO A 72 -7.04 9.82 -17.86
N ASP A 73 -8.35 10.06 -17.86
CA ASP A 73 -9.06 10.74 -16.75
C ASP A 73 -8.97 9.91 -15.45
N PRO A 74 -8.37 10.42 -14.36
CA PRO A 74 -8.31 9.72 -13.08
C PRO A 74 -9.69 9.53 -12.42
N PHE A 75 -10.70 10.31 -12.81
CA PHE A 75 -12.05 10.31 -12.24
C PHE A 75 -13.09 9.60 -13.12
N LYS A 76 -12.64 8.81 -14.09
CA LYS A 76 -13.47 7.93 -14.92
C LYS A 76 -13.00 6.49 -14.74
N ARG A 77 -13.90 5.59 -14.35
CA ARG A 77 -13.64 4.16 -14.23
C ARG A 77 -13.55 3.49 -15.60
N ILE A 78 -13.05 2.25 -15.61
CA ILE A 78 -12.94 1.44 -16.84
C ILE A 78 -14.30 1.26 -17.52
N ASP A 79 -15.37 1.08 -16.74
CA ASP A 79 -16.75 0.94 -17.24
C ASP A 79 -17.39 2.26 -17.70
N GLY A 80 -16.66 3.37 -17.62
CA GLY A 80 -17.10 4.71 -18.01
C GLY A 80 -17.80 5.50 -16.91
N THR A 81 -18.09 4.90 -15.75
CA THR A 81 -18.71 5.60 -14.62
C THR A 81 -17.79 6.65 -13.99
N ARG A 82 -18.38 7.68 -13.38
CA ARG A 82 -17.64 8.77 -12.71
C ARG A 82 -17.27 8.39 -11.28
N VAL A 83 -16.09 8.80 -10.86
CA VAL A 83 -15.66 8.79 -9.46
C VAL A 83 -16.26 10.00 -8.76
N THR A 84 -17.13 9.78 -7.78
CA THR A 84 -17.87 10.85 -7.09
C THR A 84 -17.63 10.89 -5.58
N SER A 85 -17.12 9.80 -5.00
CA SER A 85 -16.81 9.70 -3.58
C SER A 85 -15.40 9.15 -3.32
N LYS A 86 -14.91 9.29 -2.09
CA LYS A 86 -13.64 8.66 -1.68
C LYS A 86 -13.70 7.13 -1.74
N ALA A 87 -14.88 6.54 -1.51
CA ALA A 87 -15.12 5.11 -1.69
C ALA A 87 -15.01 4.71 -3.17
N ASP A 88 -15.48 5.55 -4.09
CA ASP A 88 -15.30 5.30 -5.52
C ASP A 88 -13.83 5.33 -5.91
N TRP A 89 -13.09 6.30 -5.35
CA TRP A 89 -11.66 6.48 -5.57
C TRP A 89 -10.86 5.26 -5.14
N ARG A 90 -11.20 4.64 -4.00
CA ARG A 90 -10.56 3.40 -3.54
C ARG A 90 -10.55 2.32 -4.62
N CYS A 91 -11.69 2.06 -5.26
CA CYS A 91 -11.73 1.06 -6.32
C CYS A 91 -11.17 1.57 -7.65
N ARG A 92 -11.27 2.87 -7.95
CA ARG A 92 -10.56 3.44 -9.10
C ARG A 92 -9.04 3.30 -8.97
N ARG A 93 -8.49 3.45 -7.77
CA ARG A 93 -7.08 3.22 -7.47
C ARG A 93 -6.69 1.77 -7.77
N ALA A 94 -7.53 0.79 -7.41
CA ALA A 94 -7.31 -0.63 -7.74
C ALA A 94 -7.34 -0.88 -9.26
N GLU A 95 -8.25 -0.24 -10.00
CA GLU A 95 -8.25 -0.32 -11.47
C GLU A 95 -6.96 0.24 -12.08
N ILE A 96 -6.50 1.42 -11.63
CA ILE A 96 -5.26 2.04 -12.12
C ILE A 96 -4.06 1.13 -11.82
N ARG A 97 -3.99 0.57 -10.61
CA ARG A 97 -2.95 -0.37 -10.18
C ARG A 97 -2.84 -1.55 -11.13
N GLU A 98 -3.95 -2.25 -11.35
CA GLU A 98 -4.00 -3.44 -12.19
C GLU A 98 -3.71 -3.11 -13.66
N LEU A 99 -4.19 -1.98 -14.18
CA LEU A 99 -3.85 -1.54 -15.53
C LEU A 99 -2.34 -1.28 -15.67
N ALA A 100 -1.72 -0.63 -14.70
CA ALA A 100 -0.28 -0.38 -14.68
C ALA A 100 0.54 -1.68 -14.53
N GLU A 101 0.06 -2.67 -13.78
CA GLU A 101 0.65 -4.01 -13.72
C GLU A 101 0.56 -4.73 -15.08
N ARG A 102 -0.59 -4.67 -15.75
CA ARG A 102 -0.80 -5.32 -17.04
C ARG A 102 0.02 -4.71 -18.18
N THR A 103 0.23 -3.39 -18.18
CA THR A 103 0.76 -2.69 -19.37
C THR A 103 2.11 -2.02 -19.16
N VAL A 104 2.52 -1.71 -17.93
CA VAL A 104 3.75 -0.93 -17.66
C VAL A 104 4.79 -1.74 -16.89
N TYR A 105 4.43 -2.30 -15.74
CA TYR A 105 5.42 -2.82 -14.79
C TYR A 105 5.49 -4.35 -14.70
N GLY A 106 4.44 -5.04 -15.13
CA GLY A 106 4.22 -6.45 -14.84
C GLY A 106 3.60 -6.65 -13.45
N GLN A 107 3.16 -7.88 -13.20
CA GLN A 107 2.38 -8.24 -12.02
C GLN A 107 3.22 -8.17 -10.73
N LYS A 108 2.66 -7.55 -9.69
CA LYS A 108 3.19 -7.66 -8.32
C LYS A 108 2.50 -8.83 -7.63
N PRO A 109 3.22 -9.91 -7.26
CA PRO A 109 2.63 -11.03 -6.56
C PRO A 109 2.05 -10.60 -5.20
N ALA A 110 1.03 -11.33 -4.74
CA ALA A 110 0.52 -11.21 -3.39
C ALA A 110 1.62 -11.47 -2.35
N LYS A 111 1.37 -11.05 -1.10
CA LYS A 111 2.32 -11.24 0.01
C LYS A 111 2.69 -12.72 0.18
N PRO A 112 3.98 -13.09 0.08
CA PRO A 112 4.45 -14.46 0.33
C PRO A 112 4.60 -14.71 1.84
N THR A 113 5.09 -15.89 2.21
CA THR A 113 5.56 -16.10 3.60
C THR A 113 6.82 -15.27 3.82
N VAL A 114 6.81 -14.40 4.83
CA VAL A 114 7.94 -13.51 5.16
C VAL A 114 8.32 -13.72 6.62
N THR A 115 9.61 -13.91 6.87
CA THR A 115 10.21 -13.86 8.21
C THR A 115 11.45 -12.96 8.16
N GLY A 116 11.97 -12.55 9.30
CA GLY A 116 13.15 -11.70 9.32
C GLY A 116 13.50 -11.17 10.70
N THR A 117 14.52 -10.31 10.74
CA THR A 117 14.98 -9.63 11.95
C THR A 117 15.21 -8.16 11.67
N VAL A 118 15.01 -7.33 12.70
CA VAL A 118 15.34 -5.91 12.70
C VAL A 118 16.26 -5.63 13.87
N SER A 119 17.36 -4.94 13.59
CA SER A 119 18.33 -4.46 14.58
C SER A 119 18.73 -3.02 14.26
N GLY A 120 19.46 -2.37 15.17
CA GLY A 120 19.95 -1.01 14.94
C GLY A 120 20.93 -0.86 13.77
N GLY A 121 21.47 -1.97 13.24
CA GLY A 121 22.42 -1.95 12.12
C GLY A 121 21.96 -2.69 10.86
N ASN A 122 20.98 -3.59 10.96
CA ASN A 122 20.61 -4.46 9.84
C ASN A 122 19.15 -4.93 9.91
N ILE A 123 18.53 -5.10 8.75
CA ILE A 123 17.30 -5.84 8.51
C ILE A 123 17.65 -7.07 7.67
N THR A 124 17.23 -8.25 8.12
CA THR A 124 17.29 -9.48 7.31
C THR A 124 15.88 -9.86 6.88
N VAL A 125 15.70 -10.13 5.59
CA VAL A 125 14.42 -10.55 5.02
C VAL A 125 14.58 -11.95 4.44
N ASN A 126 13.75 -12.89 4.90
CA ASN A 126 13.63 -14.22 4.32
C ASN A 126 12.22 -14.38 3.75
N VAL A 127 12.14 -14.82 2.51
CA VAL A 127 10.88 -15.05 1.81
C VAL A 127 10.75 -16.50 1.37
N SER A 128 9.54 -17.03 1.42
CA SER A 128 9.20 -18.31 0.82
C SER A 128 7.84 -18.25 0.14
N ASP A 129 7.79 -18.75 -1.09
CA ASP A 129 6.55 -18.87 -1.87
C ASP A 129 6.68 -20.02 -2.87
N GLN A 130 5.59 -20.75 -3.11
CA GLN A 130 5.53 -21.85 -4.08
C GLN A 130 6.69 -22.87 -3.98
N GLY A 131 7.12 -23.18 -2.75
CA GLY A 131 8.23 -24.12 -2.49
C GLY A 131 9.63 -23.59 -2.81
N ARG A 132 9.76 -22.29 -3.17
CA ARG A 132 11.03 -21.61 -3.37
C ARG A 132 11.28 -20.60 -2.25
N SER A 133 12.55 -20.31 -2.00
CA SER A 133 12.95 -19.36 -0.96
C SER A 133 14.11 -18.51 -1.43
N ALA A 134 14.18 -17.29 -0.92
CA ALA A 134 15.30 -16.38 -1.10
C ALA A 134 15.45 -15.49 0.14
N SER A 135 16.60 -14.83 0.25
CA SER A 135 16.83 -13.84 1.30
C SER A 135 17.58 -12.64 0.74
N PHE A 136 17.42 -11.50 1.42
CA PHE A 136 18.19 -10.30 1.19
C PHE A 136 18.23 -9.48 2.48
N SER A 137 19.01 -8.40 2.49
CA SER A 137 19.19 -7.57 3.68
C SER A 137 19.27 -6.09 3.33
N ALA A 138 19.06 -5.24 4.32
CA ALA A 138 19.22 -3.80 4.24
C ALA A 138 19.96 -3.29 5.48
N LYS A 139 20.87 -2.33 5.30
CA LYS A 139 21.60 -1.72 6.43
C LYS A 139 20.74 -0.63 7.07
N VAL A 140 20.80 -0.51 8.39
CA VAL A 140 20.09 0.51 9.16
C VAL A 140 21.08 1.52 9.72
N GLU A 141 20.78 2.80 9.56
CA GLU A 141 21.46 3.89 10.24
C GLU A 141 20.45 4.66 11.09
N LEU A 142 20.67 4.69 12.40
CA LEU A 142 19.78 5.36 13.33
C LEU A 142 20.14 6.86 13.45
N PRO A 143 19.15 7.74 13.67
CA PRO A 143 19.41 9.11 14.06
C PRO A 143 19.80 9.16 15.56
N SER A 144 20.20 10.33 16.05
CA SER A 144 20.37 10.54 17.50
C SER A 144 19.03 10.45 18.24
N GLY A 145 19.07 10.01 19.49
CA GLY A 145 17.90 9.95 20.38
C GLY A 145 17.53 8.53 20.77
N THR A 146 16.32 8.35 21.31
CA THR A 146 15.78 7.06 21.74
C THR A 146 14.63 6.66 20.83
N GLY A 147 14.67 5.42 20.33
CA GLY A 147 13.65 4.88 19.43
C GLY A 147 12.36 4.44 20.14
N PRO A 148 11.42 3.82 19.39
CA PRO A 148 11.56 3.45 17.98
C PRO A 148 11.48 4.62 17.02
N PHE A 149 12.24 4.55 15.93
CA PHE A 149 12.35 5.64 14.96
C PHE A 149 11.41 5.44 13.77
N PRO A 150 10.80 6.51 13.21
CA PRO A 150 10.35 6.46 11.81
C PRO A 150 11.55 6.16 10.91
N ALA A 151 11.32 5.64 9.71
CA ALA A 151 12.42 5.31 8.81
C ALA A 151 12.13 5.66 7.35
N VAL A 152 13.19 5.94 6.60
CA VAL A 152 13.15 6.12 5.14
C VAL A 152 14.00 5.04 4.49
N ILE A 153 13.39 4.27 3.60
CA ILE A 153 14.07 3.28 2.77
C ILE A 153 14.75 4.01 1.60
N VAL A 154 16.07 3.97 1.56
CA VAL A 154 16.89 4.53 0.49
C VAL A 154 17.24 3.42 -0.48
N ILE A 155 16.65 3.45 -1.67
CA ILE A 155 16.91 2.46 -2.71
C ILE A 155 18.27 2.74 -3.37
N GLY A 156 19.18 1.78 -3.34
CA GLY A 156 20.48 1.81 -4.02
C GLY A 156 21.51 2.80 -3.47
N GLY A 157 21.18 3.55 -2.42
CA GLY A 157 22.10 4.46 -1.71
C GLY A 157 22.49 5.74 -2.45
N LEU A 158 22.14 5.91 -3.72
CA LEU A 158 22.56 7.04 -4.55
C LEU A 158 21.62 8.24 -4.41
N GLY A 159 22.20 9.43 -4.20
CA GLY A 159 21.54 10.73 -4.35
C GLY A 159 20.50 11.11 -3.30
N ALA A 160 20.34 10.31 -2.23
CA ALA A 160 19.49 10.67 -1.10
C ALA A 160 20.25 11.55 -0.09
N ASP A 161 19.64 12.65 0.35
CA ASP A 161 20.18 13.48 1.44
C ASP A 161 19.93 12.81 2.80
N THR A 162 20.68 11.75 3.08
CA THR A 162 20.56 10.93 4.31
C THR A 162 20.89 11.73 5.57
N ALA A 163 21.69 12.79 5.45
CA ALA A 163 21.97 13.71 6.54
C ALA A 163 20.69 14.49 6.95
N THR A 164 19.97 15.04 5.97
CA THR A 164 18.69 15.72 6.22
C THR A 164 17.63 14.77 6.77
N ILE A 165 17.57 13.52 6.28
CA ILE A 165 16.66 12.49 6.82
C ILE A 165 16.93 12.21 8.30
N LYS A 166 18.19 11.95 8.66
CA LYS A 166 18.59 11.70 10.06
C LYS A 166 18.41 12.92 10.95
N ALA A 167 18.71 14.12 10.43
CA ALA A 167 18.47 15.38 11.15
C ALA A 167 16.98 15.62 11.45
N ALA A 168 16.06 15.10 10.62
CA ALA A 168 14.62 15.14 10.88
C ALA A 168 14.16 14.10 11.93
N GLY A 169 15.05 13.23 12.39
CA GLY A 169 14.78 12.18 13.37
C GLY A 169 14.27 10.87 12.77
N ALA A 170 14.50 10.62 11.48
CA ALA A 170 14.19 9.35 10.83
C ALA A 170 15.45 8.50 10.61
N ALA A 171 15.33 7.20 10.83
CA ALA A 171 16.34 6.22 10.46
C ALA A 171 16.43 6.08 8.94
N VAL A 172 17.60 5.67 8.45
CA VAL A 172 17.84 5.37 7.04
C VAL A 172 17.98 3.85 6.90
N ILE A 173 17.16 3.25 6.03
CA ILE A 173 17.27 1.85 5.64
C ILE A 173 17.89 1.81 4.23
N ASN A 174 19.18 1.51 4.14
CA ASN A 174 19.88 1.38 2.87
C ASN A 174 19.56 0.01 2.25
N TYR A 175 18.69 0.02 1.24
CA TYR A 175 18.22 -1.18 0.54
C TYR A 175 19.02 -1.37 -0.75
N ASP A 176 19.64 -2.54 -0.93
CA ASP A 176 20.24 -2.93 -2.22
C ASP A 176 19.18 -3.59 -3.12
N PRO A 177 18.66 -2.88 -4.15
CA PRO A 177 17.67 -3.44 -5.04
C PRO A 177 18.23 -4.56 -5.94
N LEU A 178 19.54 -4.60 -6.17
CA LEU A 178 20.17 -5.55 -7.10
C LEU A 178 20.20 -6.97 -6.54
N ALA A 179 20.12 -7.13 -5.21
CA ALA A 179 19.91 -8.42 -4.56
C ALA A 179 18.51 -9.00 -4.86
N VAL A 180 17.53 -8.14 -5.16
CA VAL A 180 16.14 -8.55 -5.43
C VAL A 180 15.87 -8.66 -6.94
N GLY A 181 16.38 -7.72 -7.73
CA GLY A 181 16.32 -7.74 -9.18
C GLY A 181 17.57 -7.11 -9.77
N ARG A 182 18.42 -7.94 -10.39
CA ARG A 182 19.77 -7.58 -10.83
C ARG A 182 19.74 -6.92 -12.22
N GLU A 183 20.29 -5.72 -12.30
CA GLU A 183 20.65 -5.08 -13.57
C GLU A 183 21.77 -5.84 -14.29
N GLY A 184 21.90 -5.63 -15.60
CA GLY A 184 22.84 -6.36 -16.46
C GLY A 184 22.40 -7.78 -16.77
N THR A 185 21.13 -8.11 -16.53
CA THR A 185 20.54 -9.41 -16.89
C THR A 185 19.54 -9.23 -18.03
N ALA A 186 19.51 -10.19 -18.95
CA ALA A 186 18.57 -10.16 -20.07
C ALA A 186 17.14 -10.45 -19.60
N ARG A 187 16.13 -9.94 -20.31
CA ARG A 187 14.70 -10.21 -20.03
C ARG A 187 14.39 -11.71 -19.96
N THR A 188 15.08 -12.53 -20.74
CA THR A 188 14.93 -13.99 -20.78
C THR A 188 15.65 -14.74 -19.66
N ASN A 189 16.44 -14.05 -18.83
CA ASN A 189 17.18 -14.66 -17.72
C ASN A 189 17.45 -13.65 -16.59
N LYS A 190 16.38 -13.08 -16.03
CA LYS A 190 16.47 -12.13 -14.91
C LYS A 190 16.90 -12.84 -13.62
N GLN A 191 17.67 -12.15 -12.79
CA GLN A 191 18.26 -12.72 -11.56
C GLN A 191 17.97 -11.85 -10.34
N GLY A 192 18.03 -12.45 -9.15
CA GLY A 192 17.75 -11.80 -7.87
C GLY A 192 16.63 -12.51 -7.11
N ALA A 193 16.47 -12.18 -5.83
CA ALA A 193 15.53 -12.86 -4.94
C ALA A 193 14.11 -12.98 -5.52
N PHE A 194 13.60 -11.93 -6.16
CA PHE A 194 12.28 -11.97 -6.80
C PHE A 194 12.21 -13.07 -7.88
N TYR A 195 13.19 -13.10 -8.78
CA TYR A 195 13.22 -14.03 -9.91
C TYR A 195 13.59 -15.46 -9.50
N THR A 196 14.26 -15.64 -8.36
CA THR A 196 14.41 -16.95 -7.71
C THR A 196 13.05 -17.53 -7.29
N LEU A 197 12.13 -16.71 -6.77
CA LEU A 197 10.80 -17.18 -6.38
C LEU A 197 9.86 -17.36 -7.59
N TYR A 198 9.81 -16.35 -8.47
CA TYR A 198 8.78 -16.22 -9.49
C TYR A 198 9.24 -16.58 -10.91
N GLY A 199 10.49 -17.05 -11.07
CA GLY A 199 11.06 -17.48 -12.34
C GLY A 199 11.86 -16.39 -13.06
N ASN A 200 12.98 -16.79 -13.67
CA ASN A 200 13.89 -15.91 -14.41
C ASN A 200 13.30 -15.34 -15.72
N THR A 201 12.22 -15.94 -16.22
CA THR A 201 11.45 -15.49 -17.40
C THR A 201 10.17 -14.75 -17.03
N SER A 202 9.93 -14.46 -15.75
CA SER A 202 8.76 -13.66 -15.30
C SER A 202 8.63 -12.37 -16.12
N SER A 203 7.42 -12.00 -16.53
CA SER A 203 7.20 -10.75 -17.29
C SER A 203 7.32 -9.48 -16.45
N THR A 204 7.50 -9.61 -15.13
CA THR A 204 7.64 -8.51 -14.18
C THR A 204 9.00 -7.83 -14.30
N GLY A 205 8.98 -6.51 -14.52
CA GLY A 205 10.17 -5.68 -14.63
C GLY A 205 10.85 -5.42 -13.28
N LEU A 206 12.10 -4.96 -13.34
CA LEU A 206 12.92 -4.73 -12.14
C LEU A 206 12.32 -3.68 -11.20
N LEU A 207 11.63 -2.64 -11.70
CA LEU A 207 11.05 -1.62 -10.83
C LEU A 207 9.97 -2.19 -9.92
N MET A 208 9.15 -3.11 -10.44
CA MET A 208 8.15 -3.80 -9.64
C MET A 208 8.79 -4.83 -8.71
N ALA A 209 9.85 -5.54 -9.15
CA ALA A 209 10.60 -6.43 -8.28
C ALA A 209 11.24 -5.69 -7.10
N TRP A 210 11.80 -4.50 -7.33
CA TRP A 210 12.36 -3.65 -6.27
C TRP A 210 11.27 -3.12 -5.33
N SER A 211 10.12 -2.71 -5.86
CA SER A 211 8.94 -2.34 -5.08
C SER A 211 8.45 -3.51 -4.20
N TRP A 212 8.39 -4.72 -4.76
CA TRP A 212 8.11 -5.93 -3.99
C TRP A 212 9.14 -6.13 -2.87
N GLY A 213 10.43 -5.91 -3.13
CA GLY A 213 11.48 -5.99 -2.10
C GLY A 213 11.29 -4.99 -0.96
N VAL A 214 10.90 -3.75 -1.28
CA VAL A 214 10.50 -2.74 -0.29
C VAL A 214 9.32 -3.23 0.55
N SER A 215 8.29 -3.82 -0.07
CA SER A 215 7.15 -4.38 0.67
C SER A 215 7.53 -5.50 1.64
N ARG A 216 8.54 -6.32 1.30
CA ARG A 216 9.03 -7.37 2.23
C ARG A 216 9.88 -6.79 3.37
N ILE A 217 10.60 -5.69 3.14
CA ILE A 217 11.24 -4.94 4.24
C ILE A 217 10.18 -4.42 5.20
N ILE A 218 9.11 -3.81 4.68
CA ILE A 218 7.98 -3.31 5.49
C ILE A 218 7.36 -4.45 6.29
N ASP A 219 7.14 -5.62 5.69
CA ASP A 219 6.63 -6.81 6.38
C ASP A 219 7.47 -7.18 7.61
N VAL A 220 8.80 -7.21 7.47
CA VAL A 220 9.71 -7.55 8.59
C VAL A 220 9.74 -6.44 9.66
N VAL A 221 9.70 -5.16 9.25
CA VAL A 221 9.63 -4.04 10.20
C VAL A 221 8.35 -4.09 11.02
N GLN A 222 7.20 -4.34 10.39
CA GLN A 222 5.91 -4.46 11.09
C GLN A 222 5.89 -5.66 12.05
N GLN A 223 6.45 -6.80 11.63
CA GLN A 223 6.56 -7.99 12.48
C GLN A 223 7.49 -7.80 13.69
N SER A 224 8.46 -6.88 13.62
CA SER A 224 9.43 -6.63 14.69
C SER A 224 8.85 -5.93 15.93
N GLY A 225 7.56 -5.55 15.89
CA GLY A 225 6.82 -5.03 17.04
C GLY A 225 7.24 -3.64 17.51
N GLY A 226 7.99 -2.87 16.69
CA GLY A 226 8.37 -1.51 17.05
C GLY A 226 9.50 -1.39 18.06
N SER A 227 10.40 -2.39 18.14
CA SER A 227 11.53 -2.36 19.07
C SER A 227 12.64 -1.38 18.67
N VAL A 228 12.88 -1.22 17.35
CA VAL A 228 13.91 -0.31 16.80
C VAL A 228 13.28 0.71 15.84
N LEU A 229 12.40 0.24 14.96
CA LEU A 229 11.79 1.04 13.90
C LEU A 229 10.27 0.96 14.00
N ARG A 230 9.60 2.07 13.72
CA ARG A 230 8.13 2.18 13.70
C ARG A 230 7.57 1.53 12.44
N GLY A 231 6.65 0.57 12.59
CA GLY A 231 6.03 -0.16 11.48
C GLY A 231 4.95 0.61 10.71
N ASP A 232 4.52 1.76 11.21
CA ASP A 232 3.49 2.63 10.64
C ASP A 232 4.05 3.92 10.01
N SER A 233 5.37 4.12 10.09
CA SER A 233 6.02 5.40 9.82
C SER A 233 7.22 5.22 8.87
N LEU A 234 6.93 4.73 7.67
CA LEU A 234 7.92 4.37 6.66
C LEU A 234 7.80 5.24 5.41
N GLY A 235 8.93 5.81 4.99
CA GLY A 235 9.08 6.49 3.71
C GLY A 235 9.99 5.74 2.74
N VAL A 236 10.03 6.17 1.48
CA VAL A 236 10.94 5.63 0.45
C VAL A 236 11.52 6.75 -0.41
N THR A 237 12.79 6.63 -0.76
CA THR A 237 13.52 7.59 -1.60
C THR A 237 14.58 6.87 -2.45
N GLY A 238 15.05 7.55 -3.49
CA GLY A 238 16.14 7.11 -4.34
C GLY A 238 16.34 8.10 -5.48
N CYS A 239 17.52 8.09 -6.09
CA CYS A 239 17.81 8.96 -7.23
C CYS A 239 17.90 8.23 -8.57
N SER A 240 17.52 8.90 -9.66
CA SER A 240 17.68 8.39 -11.02
C SER A 240 16.88 7.11 -11.21
N ARG A 241 17.49 6.03 -11.72
CA ARG A 241 16.89 4.69 -11.78
C ARG A 241 16.33 4.20 -10.43
N TYR A 242 16.97 4.54 -9.30
CA TYR A 242 16.44 4.21 -7.98
C TYR A 242 15.30 5.15 -7.54
N GLY A 243 15.25 6.37 -8.11
CA GLY A 243 14.09 7.26 -8.02
C GLY A 243 12.87 6.69 -8.74
N LYS A 244 13.05 6.03 -9.89
CA LYS A 244 11.99 5.23 -10.54
C LYS A 244 11.51 4.11 -9.61
N GLY A 245 12.44 3.41 -8.96
CA GLY A 245 12.13 2.36 -7.98
C GLY A 245 11.36 2.89 -6.78
N ALA A 246 11.75 4.05 -6.23
CA ALA A 246 11.08 4.68 -5.09
C ALA A 246 9.68 5.15 -5.47
N PHE A 247 9.50 5.70 -6.67
CA PHE A 247 8.20 6.05 -7.22
C PHE A 247 7.27 4.84 -7.30
N VAL A 248 7.75 3.73 -7.90
CA VAL A 248 6.97 2.48 -8.04
C VAL A 248 6.70 1.83 -6.69
N ALA A 249 7.63 1.88 -5.73
CA ALA A 249 7.37 1.44 -4.36
C ALA A 249 6.23 2.24 -3.73
N GLY A 250 6.30 3.58 -3.76
CA GLY A 250 5.26 4.46 -3.23
C GLY A 250 3.88 4.22 -3.85
N ALA A 251 3.82 4.03 -5.17
CA ALA A 251 2.58 3.78 -5.90
C ALA A 251 1.94 2.41 -5.58
N PHE A 252 2.75 1.37 -5.33
CA PHE A 252 2.29 -0.02 -5.21
C PHE A 252 2.37 -0.62 -3.80
N ASP A 253 2.63 0.18 -2.78
CA ASP A 253 2.48 -0.21 -1.37
C ASP A 253 1.88 0.93 -0.56
N GLN A 254 0.63 0.75 -0.14
CA GLN A 254 -0.14 1.78 0.58
C GLN A 254 0.33 1.95 2.04
N ARG A 255 1.26 1.13 2.52
CA ARG A 255 1.91 1.26 3.84
C ARG A 255 3.05 2.28 3.86
N ILE A 256 3.48 2.77 2.69
CA ILE A 256 4.50 3.82 2.58
C ILE A 256 3.84 5.19 2.79
N ALA A 257 4.12 5.82 3.93
CA ALA A 257 3.56 7.10 4.31
C ALA A 257 4.13 8.30 3.53
N LEU A 258 5.38 8.20 3.07
CA LEU A 258 6.08 9.28 2.36
C LEU A 258 6.92 8.75 1.20
N THR A 259 6.65 9.22 -0.02
CA THR A 259 7.41 8.87 -1.22
C THR A 259 8.20 10.08 -1.70
N MET A 260 9.51 9.93 -1.92
CA MET A 260 10.42 11.03 -2.27
C MET A 260 11.32 10.65 -3.45
N PRO A 261 10.79 10.48 -4.67
CA PRO A 261 11.62 10.18 -5.83
C PRO A 261 12.47 11.40 -6.21
N VAL A 262 13.76 11.17 -6.46
CA VAL A 262 14.73 12.19 -6.89
C VAL A 262 15.13 11.93 -8.34
N GLU A 263 14.99 12.93 -9.20
CA GLU A 263 15.47 12.96 -10.59
C GLU A 263 15.14 11.67 -11.34
N SER A 264 13.89 11.23 -11.24
CA SER A 264 13.52 9.86 -11.58
C SER A 264 13.49 9.62 -13.09
N GLY A 265 13.18 10.65 -13.89
CA GLY A 265 13.15 10.59 -15.35
C GLY A 265 12.18 9.54 -15.92
N THR A 266 12.28 9.24 -17.22
CA THR A 266 11.35 8.33 -17.93
C THR A 266 11.16 6.97 -17.25
N GLY A 267 9.91 6.56 -16.99
CA GLY A 267 9.57 5.36 -16.19
C GLY A 267 9.48 5.63 -14.68
N GLY A 268 9.85 6.83 -14.24
CA GLY A 268 9.55 7.44 -12.95
C GLY A 268 8.45 8.50 -13.11
N ALA A 269 8.75 9.76 -12.79
CA ALA A 269 7.78 10.88 -12.71
C ALA A 269 7.19 11.40 -14.03
N PRO A 270 7.90 11.48 -15.17
CA PRO A 270 7.34 12.00 -16.43
C PRO A 270 6.15 11.23 -16.98
N ILE A 271 5.18 11.95 -17.60
CA ILE A 271 4.09 11.31 -18.35
C ILE A 271 4.62 10.54 -19.57
N LEU A 272 4.13 9.32 -19.76
CA LEU A 272 4.56 8.42 -20.83
C LEU A 272 4.20 8.97 -22.21
N ARG A 273 3.04 9.61 -22.36
CA ARG A 273 2.63 10.29 -23.60
C ARG A 273 3.49 11.49 -23.98
N GLY A 274 4.09 12.16 -23.00
CA GLY A 274 4.84 13.41 -23.22
C GLY A 274 6.30 13.23 -23.59
N VAL A 275 6.96 12.19 -23.06
CA VAL A 275 8.44 12.11 -23.14
C VAL A 275 8.98 12.05 -24.57
N ASN A 276 8.32 11.33 -25.49
CA ASN A 276 8.79 11.24 -26.88
C ASN A 276 8.68 12.59 -27.63
N GLY A 277 7.86 13.52 -27.14
CA GLY A 277 7.72 14.87 -27.69
C GLY A 277 8.61 15.92 -27.02
N GLU A 278 9.31 15.56 -25.94
CA GLU A 278 10.21 16.47 -25.22
C GLU A 278 11.64 16.36 -25.76
N SER A 279 12.18 17.46 -26.29
CA SER A 279 13.53 17.47 -26.87
C SER A 279 14.60 17.07 -25.84
N GLY A 280 15.44 16.11 -26.21
CA GLY A 280 16.53 15.60 -25.38
C GLY A 280 16.12 14.62 -24.28
N ALA A 281 14.82 14.34 -24.12
CA ALA A 281 14.32 13.37 -23.15
C ALA A 281 14.74 11.94 -23.48
N GLN A 282 14.87 11.09 -22.46
CA GLN A 282 15.00 9.65 -22.63
C GLN A 282 13.74 9.10 -23.29
N PRO A 283 13.80 8.57 -24.54
CA PRO A 283 12.62 8.03 -25.19
C PRO A 283 12.20 6.71 -24.53
N LEU A 284 10.92 6.36 -24.65
CA LEU A 284 10.38 5.15 -24.03
C LEU A 284 11.09 3.86 -24.50
N SER A 285 11.50 3.83 -25.76
CA SER A 285 12.26 2.71 -26.34
C SER A 285 13.63 2.53 -25.67
N SER A 286 14.31 3.63 -25.31
CA SER A 286 15.58 3.59 -24.57
C SER A 286 15.36 3.15 -23.13
N ALA A 287 14.38 3.73 -22.42
CA ALA A 287 14.04 3.32 -21.06
C ALA A 287 13.65 1.82 -20.97
N TYR A 288 12.97 1.29 -21.99
CA TYR A 288 12.63 -0.12 -22.09
C TYR A 288 13.81 -1.03 -22.48
N GLY A 289 14.73 -0.52 -23.31
CA GLY A 289 15.84 -1.28 -23.89
C GLY A 289 17.10 -1.34 -23.03
N GLU A 290 17.38 -0.31 -22.22
CA GLU A 290 18.62 -0.19 -21.44
C GLU A 290 18.76 -1.28 -20.37
N GLN A 291 17.67 -1.56 -19.67
CA GLN A 291 17.56 -2.57 -18.62
C GLN A 291 16.11 -3.06 -18.56
N PRO A 292 15.85 -4.26 -18.01
CA PRO A 292 14.49 -4.77 -17.88
C PRO A 292 13.69 -4.09 -16.74
N TRP A 293 13.77 -2.76 -16.60
CA TRP A 293 13.08 -1.98 -15.58
C TRP A 293 11.56 -2.08 -15.67
N LEU A 294 11.04 -1.96 -16.89
CA LEU A 294 9.61 -2.05 -17.20
C LEU A 294 9.22 -3.49 -17.57
N GLY A 295 7.96 -3.85 -17.35
CA GLY A 295 7.42 -5.16 -17.68
C GLY A 295 7.38 -5.41 -19.18
N ASP A 296 7.39 -6.68 -19.58
CA ASP A 296 7.57 -7.05 -21.00
C ASP A 296 6.43 -6.54 -21.90
N ALA A 297 5.20 -6.41 -21.37
CA ALA A 297 4.05 -5.87 -22.10
C ALA A 297 4.27 -4.42 -22.58
N PHE A 298 5.09 -3.65 -21.86
CA PHE A 298 5.37 -2.25 -22.18
C PHE A 298 6.08 -2.07 -23.53
N GLY A 299 6.78 -3.10 -24.03
CA GLY A 299 7.50 -3.03 -25.30
C GLY A 299 6.62 -2.57 -26.46
N SER A 300 5.35 -3.00 -26.47
CA SER A 300 4.34 -2.63 -27.48
C SER A 300 3.95 -1.15 -27.46
N SER A 301 4.22 -0.45 -26.36
CA SER A 301 3.81 0.96 -26.14
C SER A 301 4.95 1.95 -26.34
N THR A 302 6.18 1.49 -26.56
CA THR A 302 7.37 2.36 -26.67
C THR A 302 7.29 3.37 -27.82
N SER A 303 6.62 3.02 -28.92
CA SER A 303 6.34 3.88 -30.07
C SER A 303 4.89 4.36 -30.15
N SER A 304 4.03 3.96 -29.22
CA SER A 304 2.60 4.26 -29.25
C SER A 304 2.03 4.42 -27.82
N PRO A 305 2.56 5.37 -27.02
CA PRO A 305 2.14 5.55 -25.64
C PRO A 305 0.66 5.96 -25.49
N ASP A 306 0.08 6.54 -26.53
CA ASP A 306 -1.34 6.91 -26.59
C ASP A 306 -2.29 5.72 -26.41
N ASN A 307 -1.80 4.51 -26.68
CA ASN A 307 -2.55 3.26 -26.52
C ASN A 307 -2.56 2.73 -25.06
N LEU A 308 -1.74 3.30 -24.18
CA LEU A 308 -1.71 2.87 -22.77
C LEU A 308 -2.99 3.30 -22.06
N PRO A 309 -3.68 2.41 -21.34
CA PRO A 309 -4.92 2.76 -20.62
C PRO A 309 -4.66 3.59 -19.34
N VAL A 310 -3.39 3.82 -19.01
CA VAL A 310 -2.91 4.56 -17.85
C VAL A 310 -1.75 5.48 -18.24
N ASP A 311 -1.44 6.44 -17.38
CA ASP A 311 -0.25 7.28 -17.49
C ASP A 311 0.24 7.68 -16.08
N THR A 312 1.43 8.26 -16.00
CA THR A 312 2.16 8.51 -14.75
C THR A 312 1.41 9.41 -13.76
N HIS A 313 0.58 10.34 -14.24
CA HIS A 313 -0.24 11.20 -13.37
C HIS A 313 -1.25 10.39 -12.55
N GLN A 314 -1.78 9.29 -13.09
CA GLN A 314 -2.65 8.37 -12.36
C GLN A 314 -1.88 7.54 -11.33
N MET A 315 -0.62 7.17 -11.63
CA MET A 315 0.25 6.50 -10.66
C MET A 315 0.65 7.42 -9.50
N ILE A 316 0.88 8.71 -9.78
CA ILE A 316 0.98 9.75 -8.74
C ILE A 316 -0.32 9.80 -7.91
N GLY A 317 -1.47 9.74 -8.58
CA GLY A 317 -2.78 9.65 -7.95
C GLY A 317 -2.89 8.48 -6.97
N MET A 318 -2.36 7.31 -7.29
CA MET A 318 -2.38 6.13 -6.39
C MET A 318 -1.62 6.35 -5.06
N ILE A 319 -0.73 7.34 -5.02
CA ILE A 319 -0.04 7.72 -3.78
C ILE A 319 -0.98 8.51 -2.86
N ALA A 320 -1.92 9.27 -3.42
CA ALA A 320 -2.83 10.10 -2.64
C ALA A 320 -3.73 9.26 -1.69
N PRO A 321 -3.95 9.71 -0.44
CA PRO A 321 -3.54 11.01 0.13
C PRO A 321 -2.19 10.99 0.88
N ARG A 322 -1.35 9.97 0.69
CA ARG A 322 -0.05 9.82 1.38
C ARG A 322 0.93 10.89 0.89
N GLY A 323 1.98 11.14 1.66
CA GLY A 323 2.97 12.16 1.33
C GLY A 323 3.74 11.83 0.05
N LEU A 324 3.89 12.81 -0.83
CA LEU A 324 4.69 12.73 -2.05
C LEU A 324 5.50 14.02 -2.24
N PHE A 325 6.82 13.89 -2.38
CA PHE A 325 7.69 14.99 -2.74
C PHE A 325 8.56 14.62 -3.95
N LEU A 326 8.16 15.11 -5.12
CA LEU A 326 8.87 14.94 -6.39
C LEU A 326 9.98 15.99 -6.51
N MET A 327 11.24 15.54 -6.53
CA MET A 327 12.42 16.38 -6.65
C MET A 327 13.05 16.16 -8.04
N GLU A 328 13.01 17.15 -8.92
CA GLU A 328 13.41 16.97 -10.34
C GLU A 328 14.46 18.00 -10.76
N ASN A 329 15.16 17.74 -11.86
CA ASN A 329 16.28 18.56 -12.34
C ASN A 329 16.05 19.01 -13.79
N PRO A 330 15.86 20.32 -14.04
CA PRO A 330 15.50 20.86 -15.35
C PRO A 330 16.71 21.03 -16.27
N HIS A 331 17.93 20.88 -15.74
CA HIS A 331 19.19 21.04 -16.45
C HIS A 331 19.63 19.78 -17.20
N VAL A 332 19.00 18.64 -16.91
CA VAL A 332 19.27 17.36 -17.58
C VAL A 332 18.07 16.99 -18.44
N ASP A 333 18.16 17.29 -19.74
CA ASP A 333 17.07 17.05 -20.70
C ASP A 333 16.58 15.60 -20.67
N TRP A 334 17.49 14.64 -20.47
CA TRP A 334 17.20 13.21 -20.40
C TRP A 334 16.12 12.83 -19.36
N LEU A 335 15.94 13.66 -18.32
CA LEU A 335 14.96 13.44 -17.25
C LEU A 335 13.54 13.88 -17.63
N ALA A 336 13.35 14.56 -18.76
CA ALA A 336 12.04 15.01 -19.24
C ALA A 336 11.27 15.83 -18.19
N ALA A 337 11.94 16.81 -17.57
CA ALA A 337 11.38 17.58 -16.45
C ALA A 337 10.07 18.30 -16.81
N ARG A 338 9.85 18.69 -18.08
CA ARG A 338 8.58 19.28 -18.51
C ARG A 338 7.45 18.27 -18.42
N SER A 339 7.65 17.08 -18.96
CA SER A 339 6.72 15.95 -18.83
C SER A 339 6.53 15.53 -17.37
N GLY A 340 7.57 15.61 -16.53
CA GLY A 340 7.50 15.43 -15.07
C GLY A 340 6.56 16.43 -14.40
N SER A 341 6.64 17.71 -14.76
CA SER A 341 5.76 18.73 -14.19
C SER A 341 4.28 18.53 -14.60
N VAL A 342 4.02 18.07 -15.83
CA VAL A 342 2.66 17.72 -16.27
C VAL A 342 2.09 16.57 -15.43
N ALA A 343 2.90 15.53 -15.19
CA ALA A 343 2.47 14.40 -14.37
C ALA A 343 2.13 14.84 -12.94
N ALA A 344 2.99 15.67 -12.34
CA ALA A 344 2.78 16.21 -11.00
C ALA A 344 1.50 17.05 -10.90
N LEU A 345 1.26 17.92 -11.88
CA LEU A 345 0.02 18.71 -11.95
C LEU A 345 -1.21 17.82 -12.13
N GLY A 346 -1.16 16.82 -13.01
CA GLY A 346 -2.26 15.89 -13.25
C GLY A 346 -2.57 15.04 -12.02
N GLY A 347 -1.55 14.58 -11.30
CA GLY A 347 -1.69 13.85 -10.05
C GLY A 347 -2.19 14.74 -8.90
N ALA A 348 -1.77 16.01 -8.86
CA ALA A 348 -2.25 16.98 -7.86
C ALA A 348 -3.77 17.21 -7.94
N GLU A 349 -4.40 17.01 -9.09
CA GLU A 349 -5.86 17.06 -9.20
C GLU A 349 -6.53 15.94 -8.38
N VAL A 350 -5.92 14.76 -8.25
CA VAL A 350 -6.41 13.68 -7.37
C VAL A 350 -6.26 14.08 -5.90
N TYR A 351 -5.11 14.65 -5.51
CA TYR A 351 -4.92 15.18 -4.17
C TYR A 351 -5.94 16.27 -3.84
N LYS A 352 -6.20 17.19 -4.78
CA LYS A 352 -7.25 18.21 -4.66
C LYS A 352 -8.63 17.62 -4.50
N ALA A 353 -8.97 16.60 -5.29
CA ALA A 353 -10.26 15.93 -5.21
C ALA A 353 -10.50 15.26 -3.85
N LEU A 354 -9.42 14.76 -3.22
CA LEU A 354 -9.44 14.14 -1.90
C LEU A 354 -9.34 15.15 -0.74
N GLY A 355 -9.10 16.43 -1.01
CA GLY A 355 -8.84 17.45 0.01
C GLY A 355 -7.46 17.32 0.68
N ALA A 356 -6.47 16.78 -0.02
CA ALA A 356 -5.12 16.49 0.48
C ALA A 356 -4.02 17.29 -0.24
N GLN A 357 -4.29 18.51 -0.72
CA GLN A 357 -3.35 19.29 -1.52
C GLN A 357 -1.98 19.52 -0.85
N SER A 358 -1.94 19.60 0.49
CA SER A 358 -0.68 19.77 1.24
C SER A 358 0.23 18.52 1.18
N ALA A 359 -0.29 17.36 0.78
CA ALA A 359 0.43 16.09 0.76
C ALA A 359 1.23 15.83 -0.51
N ILE A 360 1.09 16.67 -1.54
CA ILE A 360 1.92 16.58 -2.75
C ILE A 360 2.78 17.82 -2.90
N SER A 361 4.04 17.63 -3.26
CA SER A 361 4.96 18.69 -3.63
C SER A 361 5.79 18.30 -4.85
N TYR A 362 6.13 19.30 -5.66
CA TYR A 362 6.98 19.16 -6.83
C TYR A 362 7.97 20.32 -6.86
N TRP A 363 9.25 20.01 -7.02
CA TRP A 363 10.29 21.03 -7.08
C TRP A 363 11.33 20.68 -8.15
N SER A 364 11.36 21.47 -9.22
CA SER A 364 12.41 21.44 -10.23
C SER A 364 13.17 22.76 -10.38
N ASP A 365 12.71 23.85 -9.78
CA ASP A 365 13.44 25.13 -9.80
C ASP A 365 14.67 25.07 -8.89
N VAL A 366 15.79 24.60 -9.44
CA VAL A 366 17.05 24.34 -8.73
C VAL A 366 18.23 25.02 -9.42
N GLN A 367 19.21 25.45 -8.64
CA GLN A 367 20.40 26.13 -9.17
C GLN A 367 21.46 25.15 -9.69
N ASP A 368 21.75 24.10 -8.92
CA ASP A 368 22.73 23.08 -9.30
C ASP A 368 22.15 22.04 -10.26
N GLY A 369 22.71 21.97 -11.47
CA GLY A 369 22.33 21.02 -12.51
C GLY A 369 22.95 19.63 -12.36
N THR A 370 23.85 19.42 -11.39
CA THR A 370 24.52 18.13 -11.16
C THR A 370 23.50 17.04 -10.86
N HIS A 371 23.52 15.97 -11.65
CA HIS A 371 22.59 14.86 -11.49
C HIS A 371 22.78 14.17 -10.14
N CYS A 372 21.67 13.94 -9.41
CA CYS A 372 21.65 13.32 -8.08
C CYS A 372 22.36 14.09 -6.97
N ALA A 373 22.60 15.39 -7.17
CA ALA A 373 23.13 16.24 -6.10
C ALA A 373 22.08 16.44 -4.99
N SER A 374 22.56 16.46 -3.74
CA SER A 374 21.75 16.95 -2.61
C SER A 374 21.68 18.47 -2.69
N ARG A 375 20.46 19.03 -2.62
CA ARG A 375 20.21 20.45 -2.84
C ARG A 375 19.60 21.12 -1.63
N THR A 376 20.07 22.32 -1.32
CA THR A 376 19.58 23.12 -0.18
C THR A 376 18.10 23.48 -0.32
N GLU A 377 17.65 23.70 -1.55
CA GLU A 377 16.28 24.02 -1.94
C GLU A 377 15.29 22.93 -1.48
N TRP A 378 15.73 21.67 -1.44
CA TRP A 378 14.89 20.54 -1.06
C TRP A 378 14.91 20.23 0.44
N ARG A 379 15.88 20.74 1.21
CA ARG A 379 16.04 20.34 2.62
C ARG A 379 14.84 20.69 3.49
N THR A 380 14.39 21.94 3.43
CA THR A 380 13.24 22.41 4.22
C THR A 380 11.95 21.65 3.89
N PRO A 381 11.51 21.55 2.62
CA PRO A 381 10.30 20.78 2.29
C PRO A 381 10.46 19.27 2.57
N MET A 382 11.67 18.71 2.47
CA MET A 382 11.93 17.31 2.86
C MET A 382 11.73 17.11 4.36
N GLN A 383 12.29 17.98 5.21
CA GLN A 383 12.10 17.93 6.66
C GLN A 383 10.63 18.13 7.05
N GLN A 384 9.93 19.07 6.40
CA GLN A 384 8.49 19.26 6.61
C GLN A 384 7.69 18.01 6.23
N SER A 385 8.02 17.37 5.10
CA SER A 385 7.38 16.13 4.67
C SER A 385 7.62 14.98 5.67
N ILE A 386 8.86 14.80 6.14
CA ILE A 386 9.19 13.79 7.16
C ILE A 386 8.41 14.04 8.45
N ASN A 387 8.38 15.29 8.92
CA ASN A 387 7.64 15.66 10.13
C ASN A 387 6.14 15.39 9.97
N ALA A 388 5.55 15.81 8.84
CA ALA A 388 4.12 15.65 8.60
C ALA A 388 3.72 14.17 8.47
N PHE A 389 4.41 13.41 7.62
CA PHE A 389 3.93 12.09 7.19
C PHE A 389 4.57 10.92 7.95
N LEU A 390 5.74 11.09 8.57
CA LEU A 390 6.39 10.03 9.35
C LEU A 390 6.33 10.26 10.86
N LYS A 391 6.09 11.50 11.29
CA LYS A 391 6.02 11.86 12.72
C LYS A 391 4.65 12.40 13.12
N ASN A 392 3.70 12.50 12.18
CA ASN A 392 2.36 13.03 12.39
C ASN A 392 2.38 14.42 13.06
N SER A 393 3.31 15.28 12.64
CA SER A 393 3.57 16.59 13.23
C SER A 393 3.63 17.67 12.17
N GLY A 394 2.75 18.68 12.27
CA GLY A 394 2.66 19.78 11.32
C GLY A 394 1.89 19.40 10.05
N SER A 395 2.11 20.14 8.97
CA SER A 395 1.48 19.95 7.66
C SER A 395 2.52 19.66 6.59
N GLY A 396 2.11 18.90 5.56
CA GLY A 396 2.94 18.74 4.37
C GLY A 396 3.19 20.08 3.65
N PRO A 397 4.30 20.20 2.90
CA PRO A 397 4.70 21.47 2.29
C PRO A 397 3.72 22.00 1.25
N GLY A 398 3.07 21.14 0.46
CA GLY A 398 2.15 21.58 -0.60
C GLY A 398 2.78 22.48 -1.67
N VAL A 399 4.10 22.40 -1.89
CA VAL A 399 4.85 23.34 -2.73
C VAL A 399 4.98 22.83 -4.16
N PHE A 400 4.62 23.68 -5.13
CA PHE A 400 4.93 23.50 -6.55
C PHE A 400 5.87 24.60 -7.02
N ARG A 401 7.16 24.28 -7.19
CA ARG A 401 8.20 25.18 -7.73
C ARG A 401 8.78 24.58 -8.99
N VAL A 402 8.19 24.94 -10.12
CA VAL A 402 8.55 24.42 -11.44
C VAL A 402 9.53 25.38 -12.11
N ALA A 403 10.66 24.87 -12.57
CA ALA A 403 11.61 25.66 -13.35
C ALA A 403 10.94 26.19 -14.63
N SER A 404 11.05 27.50 -14.89
CA SER A 404 10.38 28.17 -16.01
C SER A 404 10.72 27.56 -17.37
N ALA A 405 11.98 27.18 -17.59
CA ALA A 405 12.45 26.56 -18.84
C ALA A 405 11.77 25.22 -19.15
N LYS A 406 11.31 24.51 -18.11
CA LYS A 406 10.68 23.18 -18.19
C LYS A 406 9.28 23.17 -17.57
N ALA A 407 8.57 24.30 -17.60
CA ALA A 407 7.18 24.34 -17.15
C ALA A 407 6.24 23.66 -18.17
N GLY A 408 5.55 22.62 -17.73
CA GLY A 408 4.48 21.96 -18.49
C GLY A 408 3.11 22.59 -18.22
N SER A 409 2.17 22.43 -19.16
CA SER A 409 0.79 22.91 -19.01
C SER A 409 -0.19 21.75 -19.05
N LEU A 410 -0.80 21.42 -17.91
CA LEU A 410 -1.78 20.33 -17.81
C LEU A 410 -3.00 20.54 -18.72
N SER A 411 -3.41 21.78 -18.99
CA SER A 411 -4.62 22.06 -19.80
C SER A 411 -4.54 21.52 -21.22
N GLY A 412 -3.33 21.37 -21.78
CA GLY A 412 -3.14 20.74 -23.10
C GLY A 412 -3.19 19.21 -23.09
N TRP A 413 -3.26 18.60 -21.90
CA TRP A 413 -3.17 17.16 -21.69
C TRP A 413 -4.44 16.54 -21.12
N ARG A 414 -5.47 17.34 -20.82
CA ARG A 414 -6.68 16.87 -20.15
C ARG A 414 -7.96 17.46 -20.74
N ASP A 415 -9.05 16.71 -20.60
CA ASP A 415 -10.43 17.13 -20.85
C ASP A 415 -11.34 17.01 -19.61
N TRP A 416 -10.82 16.49 -18.49
CA TRP A 416 -11.60 16.31 -17.27
C TRP A 416 -11.69 17.56 -16.40
N THR A 417 -12.76 17.60 -15.61
CA THR A 417 -12.90 18.51 -14.46
C THR A 417 -12.62 17.75 -13.17
N THR A 418 -12.04 18.45 -12.19
CA THR A 418 -11.66 17.84 -10.92
C THR A 418 -12.82 17.94 -9.94
N PRO A 419 -13.41 16.81 -9.52
CA PRO A 419 -14.50 16.80 -8.56
C PRO A 419 -13.98 17.10 -7.15
N THR A 420 -14.90 17.38 -6.23
CA THR A 420 -14.65 17.22 -4.80
C THR A 420 -15.23 15.87 -4.39
N LEU A 421 -14.41 14.98 -3.86
CA LEU A 421 -14.84 13.65 -3.44
C LEU A 421 -15.31 13.70 -1.99
N ALA A 422 -16.62 13.56 -1.80
CA ALA A 422 -17.19 13.49 -0.46
C ALA A 422 -16.73 12.21 0.26
N ASP A 423 -16.59 12.29 1.58
CA ASP A 423 -16.66 11.12 2.44
C ASP A 423 -18.01 10.45 2.16
N GLY A 424 -17.98 9.26 1.57
CA GLY A 424 -19.19 8.63 1.03
C GLY A 424 -20.29 8.61 2.09
N GLY A 425 -21.44 9.21 1.77
CA GLY A 425 -22.59 9.22 2.65
C GLY A 425 -22.94 7.80 3.09
N THR A 426 -23.27 7.68 4.36
CA THR A 426 -23.62 6.50 5.18
C THR A 426 -24.83 5.70 4.68
N SER A 427 -25.09 5.63 3.38
CA SER A 427 -26.19 4.86 2.79
C SER A 427 -25.71 3.78 1.81
N GLY A 428 -24.69 4.08 0.99
CA GLY A 428 -24.08 3.07 0.10
C GLY A 428 -23.10 2.16 0.82
N GLY A 429 -22.26 2.74 1.68
CA GLY A 429 -21.33 2.00 2.55
C GLY A 429 -22.04 1.18 3.63
N THR A 430 -23.24 1.58 4.03
CA THR A 430 -24.05 0.80 4.99
C THR A 430 -24.73 -0.35 4.28
N THR A 431 -25.21 -0.22 3.04
CA THR A 431 -25.79 -1.38 2.36
C THR A 431 -24.72 -2.43 1.99
N SER A 432 -23.57 -2.03 1.44
CA SER A 432 -22.47 -2.96 1.14
C SER A 432 -21.68 -3.39 2.37
N GLY A 433 -21.46 -2.49 3.33
CA GLY A 433 -20.78 -2.79 4.60
C GLY A 433 -21.64 -3.57 5.58
N THR A 434 -22.96 -3.37 5.58
CA THR A 434 -23.90 -4.26 6.27
C THR A 434 -24.04 -5.56 5.51
N THR A 435 -24.09 -5.62 4.18
CA THR A 435 -24.17 -6.93 3.49
C THR A 435 -22.88 -7.73 3.66
N SER A 436 -21.72 -7.12 3.45
CA SER A 436 -20.41 -7.77 3.61
C SER A 436 -20.11 -8.01 5.09
N GLY A 437 -20.23 -7.00 5.95
CA GLY A 437 -20.04 -7.14 7.40
C GLY A 437 -21.06 -8.05 8.08
N THR A 438 -22.30 -8.16 7.59
CA THR A 438 -23.26 -9.18 8.06
C THR A 438 -22.90 -10.53 7.47
N THR A 439 -22.42 -10.66 6.24
CA THR A 439 -22.04 -11.99 5.71
C THR A 439 -20.76 -12.50 6.36
N THR A 440 -19.70 -11.70 6.45
CA THR A 440 -18.44 -12.07 7.11
C THR A 440 -18.57 -12.10 8.62
N GLY A 441 -19.31 -11.16 9.22
CA GLY A 441 -19.57 -11.12 10.66
C GLY A 441 -20.58 -12.18 11.12
N THR A 442 -21.57 -12.56 10.31
CA THR A 442 -22.43 -13.72 10.60
C THR A 442 -21.70 -15.01 10.31
N THR A 443 -20.85 -15.11 9.28
CA THR A 443 -20.07 -16.35 9.06
C THR A 443 -18.99 -16.53 10.13
N ALA A 444 -18.19 -15.51 10.41
CA ALA A 444 -17.15 -15.56 11.45
C ALA A 444 -17.74 -15.54 12.87
N GLY A 445 -18.82 -14.79 13.11
CA GLY A 445 -19.52 -14.74 14.39
C GLY A 445 -20.38 -15.98 14.64
N THR A 446 -20.94 -16.63 13.62
CA THR A 446 -21.58 -17.95 13.77
C THR A 446 -20.51 -19.02 13.90
N SER A 447 -19.41 -19.01 13.14
CA SER A 447 -18.34 -20.00 13.33
C SER A 447 -17.62 -19.83 14.69
N ALA A 448 -17.26 -18.62 15.10
CA ALA A 448 -16.62 -18.36 16.39
C ALA A 448 -17.62 -18.41 17.55
N GLY A 449 -18.84 -17.92 17.40
CA GLY A 449 -19.90 -18.03 18.40
C GLY A 449 -20.42 -19.45 18.59
N THR A 450 -20.47 -20.26 17.52
CA THR A 450 -20.76 -21.70 17.64
C THR A 450 -19.54 -22.42 18.19
N THR A 451 -18.30 -22.09 17.82
CA THR A 451 -17.12 -22.76 18.38
C THR A 451 -16.90 -22.38 19.85
N THR A 452 -16.92 -21.11 20.22
CA THR A 452 -16.75 -20.60 21.59
C THR A 452 -18.00 -20.82 22.44
N GLY A 453 -19.21 -20.68 21.90
CA GLY A 453 -20.46 -20.96 22.59
C GLY A 453 -20.70 -22.46 22.81
N THR A 454 -20.30 -23.31 21.86
CA THR A 454 -20.29 -24.77 22.08
C THR A 454 -19.14 -25.16 22.99
N THR A 455 -17.94 -24.56 22.89
CA THR A 455 -16.82 -24.91 23.79
C THR A 455 -17.03 -24.39 25.22
N ALA A 456 -17.53 -23.17 25.41
CA ALA A 456 -17.79 -22.57 26.72
C ALA A 456 -19.15 -23.01 27.29
N GLY A 457 -20.17 -23.21 26.47
CA GLY A 457 -21.46 -23.79 26.87
C GLY A 457 -21.34 -25.28 27.20
N THR A 458 -20.51 -26.03 26.48
CA THR A 458 -20.15 -27.41 26.86
C THR A 458 -19.21 -27.39 28.05
N SER A 459 -18.22 -26.50 28.16
CA SER A 459 -17.33 -26.50 29.34
C SER A 459 -18.03 -26.00 30.61
N ALA A 460 -18.87 -24.97 30.56
CA ALA A 460 -19.63 -24.48 31.71
C ALA A 460 -20.87 -25.34 31.99
N GLY A 461 -21.58 -25.80 30.96
CA GLY A 461 -22.70 -26.74 31.11
C GLY A 461 -22.26 -28.12 31.60
N THR A 462 -21.08 -28.60 31.19
CA THR A 462 -20.51 -29.84 31.71
C THR A 462 -19.88 -29.62 33.08
N THR A 463 -19.22 -28.50 33.38
CA THR A 463 -18.70 -28.25 34.73
C THR A 463 -19.82 -28.01 35.75
N THR A 464 -20.79 -27.13 35.47
CA THR A 464 -21.92 -26.84 36.37
C THR A 464 -22.95 -27.98 36.41
N GLY A 465 -23.21 -28.64 35.27
CA GLY A 465 -24.09 -29.81 35.18
C GLY A 465 -23.48 -31.08 35.79
N THR A 466 -22.16 -31.28 35.69
CA THR A 466 -21.48 -32.39 36.37
C THR A 466 -21.36 -32.11 37.86
N THR A 467 -21.08 -30.88 38.32
CA THR A 467 -21.04 -30.56 39.76
C THR A 467 -22.42 -30.56 40.42
N ALA A 468 -23.47 -30.03 39.78
CA ALA A 468 -24.85 -30.08 40.31
C ALA A 468 -25.50 -31.47 40.15
N GLY A 469 -25.20 -32.18 39.06
CA GLY A 469 -25.69 -33.53 38.77
C GLY A 469 -25.00 -34.62 39.59
N THR A 470 -23.71 -34.48 39.91
CA THR A 470 -23.04 -35.36 40.89
C THR A 470 -23.49 -35.03 42.31
N THR A 471 -23.76 -33.78 42.68
CA THR A 471 -24.25 -33.48 44.04
C THR A 471 -25.70 -33.91 44.25
N SER A 472 -26.61 -33.74 43.28
CA SER A 472 -28.03 -34.19 43.39
C SER A 472 -28.23 -35.68 43.05
N GLY A 473 -27.44 -36.21 42.12
CA GLY A 473 -27.49 -37.62 41.70
C GLY A 473 -26.89 -38.59 42.72
N THR A 474 -25.89 -38.17 43.49
CA THR A 474 -25.32 -38.99 44.57
C THR A 474 -26.23 -39.03 45.80
N THR A 475 -27.10 -38.03 46.00
CA THR A 475 -28.11 -37.99 47.07
C THR A 475 -29.44 -38.68 46.71
N SER A 476 -29.84 -38.71 45.42
CA SER A 476 -31.06 -39.43 44.97
C SER A 476 -30.82 -40.86 44.48
N GLY A 477 -29.61 -41.16 43.97
CA GLY A 477 -29.23 -42.49 43.48
C GLY A 477 -28.92 -43.49 44.58
N THR A 478 -28.60 -43.03 45.79
CA THR A 478 -28.44 -43.89 46.98
C THR A 478 -29.77 -44.33 47.58
N THR A 479 -30.92 -43.81 47.11
CA THR A 479 -32.25 -44.21 47.61
C THR A 479 -33.08 -45.05 46.63
N SER A 480 -32.69 -45.17 45.34
CA SER A 480 -33.56 -45.74 44.30
C SER A 480 -33.02 -46.98 43.56
N GLY A 481 -31.83 -47.49 43.92
CA GLY A 481 -31.24 -48.69 43.32
C GLY A 481 -31.64 -50.03 43.95
N SER A 482 -32.72 -50.05 44.75
CA SER A 482 -33.43 -51.29 45.08
C SER A 482 -34.54 -51.46 44.04
N THR A 483 -34.51 -52.60 43.34
CA THR A 483 -35.49 -53.10 42.34
C THR A 483 -35.31 -52.64 40.89
N GLY A 484 -35.01 -53.60 39.99
CA GLY A 484 -35.19 -53.40 38.55
C GLY A 484 -34.28 -54.20 37.61
N GLY A 485 -34.11 -55.51 37.81
CA GLY A 485 -33.48 -56.38 36.81
C GLY A 485 -33.23 -57.78 37.36
N THR A 486 -34.17 -58.70 37.14
CA THR A 486 -34.13 -60.08 37.65
C THR A 486 -32.93 -60.87 37.09
N PRO A 487 -31.94 -61.24 37.93
CA PRO A 487 -30.90 -62.19 37.56
C PRO A 487 -31.45 -63.62 37.65
N GLY A 488 -31.04 -64.50 36.74
CA GLY A 488 -31.26 -65.94 36.90
C GLY A 488 -30.63 -66.39 38.22
N ALA A 489 -31.39 -67.14 39.03
CA ALA A 489 -31.06 -67.47 40.41
C ALA A 489 -29.65 -68.08 40.55
N GLY A 490 -28.72 -67.32 41.15
CA GLY A 490 -27.40 -67.80 41.59
C GLY A 490 -26.17 -67.24 40.85
N CYS A 491 -26.30 -66.40 39.83
CA CYS A 491 -25.15 -65.77 39.15
C CYS A 491 -25.28 -64.25 39.13
N SER A 492 -24.23 -63.53 39.55
CA SER A 492 -24.18 -62.07 39.51
C SER A 492 -23.01 -61.57 38.66
N ALA A 493 -23.18 -60.40 38.05
CA ALA A 493 -22.14 -59.72 37.30
C ALA A 493 -22.08 -58.24 37.74
N ALA A 494 -20.87 -57.71 37.90
CA ALA A 494 -20.62 -56.32 38.25
C ALA A 494 -19.58 -55.73 37.30
N HIS A 495 -19.75 -54.45 36.93
CA HIS A 495 -18.81 -53.69 36.12
C HIS A 495 -18.29 -52.50 36.90
N ARG A 496 -16.99 -52.20 36.78
CA ARG A 496 -16.40 -50.96 37.26
C ARG A 496 -15.35 -50.45 36.30
N THR A 497 -15.22 -49.13 36.21
CA THR A 497 -14.10 -48.49 35.52
C THR A 497 -12.88 -48.48 36.44
N VAL A 498 -11.76 -49.02 35.97
CA VAL A 498 -10.51 -49.09 36.76
C VAL A 498 -9.49 -48.03 36.34
N ASN A 499 -9.58 -47.51 35.12
CA ASN A 499 -8.73 -46.41 34.65
C ASN A 499 -9.41 -45.60 33.53
N SER A 500 -9.00 -44.35 33.30
CA SER A 500 -9.57 -43.48 32.26
C SER A 500 -8.54 -42.47 31.71
N TRP A 501 -8.64 -42.15 30.41
CA TRP A 501 -7.76 -41.19 29.73
C TRP A 501 -8.51 -40.45 28.60
N PRO A 502 -7.94 -39.37 28.02
CA PRO A 502 -8.59 -38.67 26.92
C PRO A 502 -8.88 -39.62 25.74
N GLY A 503 -10.17 -39.85 25.46
CA GLY A 503 -10.62 -40.73 24.38
C GLY A 503 -10.81 -42.21 24.74
N GLY A 504 -10.68 -42.62 26.01
CA GLY A 504 -10.89 -44.03 26.39
C GLY A 504 -10.95 -44.32 27.89
N HIS A 505 -11.34 -45.54 28.23
CA HIS A 505 -11.32 -46.05 29.61
C HIS A 505 -11.11 -47.56 29.63
N GLN A 506 -10.65 -48.08 30.77
CA GLN A 506 -10.53 -49.51 31.03
C GLN A 506 -11.59 -49.93 32.04
N GLY A 507 -12.42 -50.91 31.66
CA GLY A 507 -13.43 -51.52 32.51
C GLY A 507 -13.00 -52.90 33.02
N GLU A 508 -13.45 -53.27 34.20
CA GLU A 508 -13.34 -54.61 34.78
C GLU A 508 -14.75 -55.17 34.99
N VAL A 509 -14.97 -56.41 34.54
CA VAL A 509 -16.23 -57.15 34.75
C VAL A 509 -15.95 -58.34 35.66
N THR A 510 -16.62 -58.40 36.80
CA THR A 510 -16.55 -59.53 37.74
C THR A 510 -17.82 -60.36 37.64
N VAL A 511 -17.69 -61.66 37.39
CA VAL A 511 -18.80 -62.62 37.44
C VAL A 511 -18.64 -63.51 38.67
N ARG A 512 -19.69 -63.64 39.47
CA ARG A 512 -19.68 -64.44 40.71
C ARG A 512 -20.84 -65.43 40.75
N ASN A 513 -20.54 -66.67 41.12
CA ASN A 513 -21.56 -67.65 41.48
C ASN A 513 -21.96 -67.41 42.94
N ASP A 514 -23.15 -66.87 43.14
CA ASP A 514 -23.75 -66.60 44.44
C ASP A 514 -24.71 -67.72 44.88
N GLY A 515 -24.83 -68.78 44.08
CA GLY A 515 -25.65 -69.95 44.38
C GLY A 515 -24.89 -71.09 45.08
N ALA A 516 -25.65 -72.02 45.67
CA ALA A 516 -25.09 -73.21 46.33
C ALA A 516 -24.73 -74.37 45.37
N SER A 517 -24.99 -74.21 44.07
CA SER A 517 -24.72 -75.21 43.03
C SER A 517 -23.61 -74.74 42.10
N SER A 518 -22.75 -75.64 41.64
CA SER A 518 -21.68 -75.32 40.68
C SER A 518 -22.26 -74.89 39.33
N ILE A 519 -21.77 -73.78 38.77
CA ILE A 519 -22.12 -73.29 37.43
C ILE A 519 -21.06 -73.79 36.43
N SER A 520 -21.47 -74.44 35.34
CA SER A 520 -20.58 -75.02 34.32
C SER A 520 -20.43 -74.18 33.05
N GLY A 521 -20.34 -72.85 33.20
CA GLY A 521 -20.18 -71.89 32.10
C GLY A 521 -20.96 -70.60 32.33
N TRP A 522 -20.43 -69.48 31.83
CA TRP A 522 -21.06 -68.16 31.97
C TRP A 522 -20.91 -67.33 30.69
N SER A 523 -21.86 -66.42 30.45
CA SER A 523 -21.75 -65.39 29.43
C SER A 523 -22.21 -64.05 30.03
N VAL A 524 -21.55 -62.96 29.62
CA VAL A 524 -21.94 -61.59 29.99
C VAL A 524 -22.24 -60.82 28.72
N GLY A 525 -23.45 -60.26 28.65
CA GLY A 525 -23.82 -59.28 27.64
C GLY A 525 -23.59 -57.87 28.18
N MET A 526 -22.86 -57.04 27.44
CA MET A 526 -22.66 -55.63 27.77
C MET A 526 -23.07 -54.77 26.58
N THR A 527 -23.97 -53.82 26.82
CA THR A 527 -24.36 -52.82 25.81
C THR A 527 -23.46 -51.60 25.96
N LEU A 528 -22.68 -51.29 24.92
CA LEU A 528 -21.83 -50.10 24.89
C LEU A 528 -22.65 -48.86 24.54
N ALA A 529 -22.26 -47.71 25.10
CA ALA A 529 -22.86 -46.44 24.71
C ALA A 529 -22.49 -46.09 23.25
N SER A 530 -23.33 -45.31 22.58
CA SER A 530 -23.09 -44.88 21.20
C SER A 530 -21.72 -44.20 21.06
N GLY A 531 -20.90 -44.71 20.13
CA GLY A 531 -19.53 -44.22 19.89
C GLY A 531 -18.42 -44.96 20.65
N GLN A 532 -18.74 -45.93 21.51
CA GLN A 532 -17.75 -46.77 22.19
C GLN A 532 -17.52 -48.09 21.44
N THR A 533 -16.27 -48.55 21.42
CA THR A 533 -15.86 -49.85 20.88
C THR A 533 -14.88 -50.53 21.84
N VAL A 534 -14.89 -51.87 21.89
CA VAL A 534 -13.89 -52.65 22.65
C VAL A 534 -12.65 -52.81 21.78
N THR A 535 -11.51 -52.35 22.26
CA THR A 535 -10.23 -52.41 21.54
C THR A 535 -9.32 -53.55 22.01
N SER A 536 -9.54 -54.07 23.22
CA SER A 536 -8.84 -55.23 23.82
C SER A 536 -9.70 -55.82 24.93
N LEU A 537 -9.63 -57.15 25.14
CA LEU A 537 -10.25 -57.86 26.27
C LEU A 537 -9.18 -58.48 27.18
#